data_AF-A0A357D0I2-F1
#
_entry.id   AF-A0A357D0I2-F1
#
_cell.length_a   1.000
_cell.length_b   1.000
_cell.length_c   1.000
_cell.angle_alpha   90.00
_cell.angle_beta   90.00
_cell.angle_gamma   90.00
#
_symmetry.space_group_name_H-M   'P 1'
#
loop_
_entity.id
_entity.type
_entity.pdbx_description
1 polymer ?
#
loop_
_entity_poly.entity_id
_entity_poly.type
_entity_poly.pdbx_seq_one_letter_code
_entity_poly.pdbx_strand_id
1 'polypeptide(L)' 'DFEFLFPFGWGELWGIADRTDFDLKAHQERSGEDLSYFDPETNEKYVPYVIEPSLGCDRIALALLVDAYDEENI' A
#
# COMPACT_ATOMS: atom_id res chain seq x y z
N ASP A 1 1.03 -7.63 -5.37
CA ASP A 1 2.24 -7.36 -4.57
C ASP A 1 3.42 -7.14 -5.49
N PHE A 2 4.39 -6.36 -5.02
CA PHE A 2 5.72 -6.26 -5.59
C PHE A 2 6.67 -7.11 -4.76
N GLU A 3 7.49 -7.89 -5.45
CA GLU A 3 8.46 -8.78 -4.84
C GLU A 3 9.88 -8.41 -5.28
N PHE A 4 10.84 -8.73 -4.42
CA PHE A 4 12.27 -8.57 -4.67
C PHE A 4 12.97 -9.92 -4.58
N LEU A 5 13.92 -10.18 -5.48
CA LEU A 5 14.73 -11.38 -5.47
C LEU A 5 15.95 -11.16 -4.55
N PHE A 6 15.83 -11.56 -3.29
CA PHE A 6 16.95 -11.55 -2.36
C PHE A 6 17.92 -12.70 -2.65
N PRO A 7 19.17 -12.65 -2.12
CA PRO A 7 20.12 -13.76 -2.18
C PRO A 7 19.59 -15.08 -1.58
N PHE A 8 18.58 -14.99 -0.71
CA PHE A 8 17.90 -16.12 -0.09
C PHE A 8 16.53 -16.46 -0.73
N GLY A 9 16.16 -15.83 -1.85
CA GLY A 9 14.94 -16.11 -2.62
C GLY A 9 13.98 -14.93 -2.77
N TRP A 10 12.83 -15.18 -3.40
CA TRP A 10 11.76 -14.18 -3.57
C TRP A 10 11.12 -13.82 -2.24
N GLY A 11 10.95 -12.53 -2.00
CA GLY A 11 10.25 -12.01 -0.83
C GLY A 11 9.38 -10.82 -1.18
N GLU A 12 8.25 -10.69 -0.51
CA GLU A 12 7.35 -9.55 -0.64
C GLU A 12 8.05 -8.27 -0.19
N LEU A 13 7.96 -7.23 -1.01
CA LEU A 13 8.49 -5.91 -0.72
C LEU A 13 7.38 -4.93 -0.39
N TRP A 14 6.30 -4.95 -1.18
CA TRP A 14 5.23 -3.98 -1.11
C TRP A 14 3.89 -4.60 -1.56
N GLY A 15 2.88 -4.60 -0.69
CA GLY A 15 1.50 -4.97 -1.02
C GLY A 15 0.68 -3.79 -1.58
N ILE A 16 -0.13 -4.04 -2.60
CA ILE A 16 -1.18 -3.10 -3.05
C ILE A 16 -2.52 -3.80 -2.91
N ALA A 17 -3.39 -3.25 -2.06
CA ALA A 17 -4.73 -3.79 -1.84
C ALA A 17 -5.79 -2.79 -2.30
N ASP A 18 -6.74 -3.25 -3.11
CA ASP A 18 -8.04 -2.59 -3.27
C ASP A 18 -8.94 -3.08 -2.13
N ARG A 19 -9.26 -2.17 -1.22
CA ARG A 19 -10.09 -2.45 -0.03
C ARG A 19 -11.53 -1.99 -0.20
N THR A 20 -11.88 -1.51 -1.39
CA THR A 20 -13.19 -0.95 -1.71
C THR A 20 -13.60 0.11 -0.67
N ASP A 21 -14.86 0.15 -0.26
CA ASP A 21 -15.37 1.16 0.68
C ASP A 21 -15.42 0.70 2.15
N PHE A 22 -14.85 -0.48 2.47
CA PHE A 22 -14.95 -1.09 3.79
C PHE A 22 -14.40 -0.20 4.92
N ASP A 23 -13.18 0.33 4.76
CA ASP A 23 -12.51 1.07 5.84
C ASP A 23 -13.21 2.38 6.16
N LEU A 24 -13.64 3.13 5.14
CA LEU A 24 -14.33 4.40 5.34
C LEU A 24 -15.75 4.20 5.89
N LYS A 25 -16.48 3.14 5.46
CA LYS A 25 -17.77 2.81 6.08
C LYS A 25 -17.63 2.48 7.56
N ALA A 26 -16.63 1.68 7.93
CA ALA A 26 -16.37 1.34 9.32
C ALA A 26 -16.00 2.57 10.16
N HIS A 27 -15.16 3.47 9.63
CA HIS A 27 -14.82 4.73 10.30
C HIS A 27 -16.01 5.66 10.45
N GLN A 28 -16.84 5.82 9.42
CA GLN A 28 -18.05 6.62 9.46
C GLN A 28 -19.05 6.10 10.51
N GLU A 29 -19.29 4.77 10.56
CA GLU A 29 -20.18 4.16 11.56
C GLU A 29 -19.72 4.43 12.99
N ARG A 30 -18.41 4.36 13.23
CA ARG A 30 -17.86 4.54 14.58
C ARG A 30 -17.70 6.00 15.01
N SER A 31 -17.37 6.88 14.07
CA SER A 31 -17.13 8.30 14.36
C SER A 31 -18.40 9.14 14.32
N GLY A 32 -19.39 8.76 13.50
CA GLY A 32 -20.60 9.55 13.23
C GLY A 32 -20.39 10.67 12.21
N GLU A 33 -19.17 10.86 11.71
CA GLU A 33 -18.85 11.85 10.69
C GLU A 33 -19.14 11.30 9.28
N ASP A 34 -19.74 12.12 8.42
CA ASP A 34 -20.02 11.74 7.03
C ASP A 34 -18.75 11.79 6.18
N LEU A 35 -18.28 10.63 5.71
CA LEU A 35 -17.05 10.46 4.91
C LEU A 35 -17.34 10.25 3.42
N SER A 36 -18.57 10.51 2.98
CA SER A 36 -18.94 10.39 1.58
C SER A 36 -18.51 11.61 0.76
N TYR A 37 -18.20 11.36 -0.50
CA TYR A 37 -17.81 12.36 -1.50
C TYR A 37 -18.99 12.64 -2.44
N PHE A 38 -19.19 13.90 -2.80
CA PHE A 38 -20.13 14.32 -3.84
C PHE A 38 -19.35 14.62 -5.12
N ASP A 39 -19.61 13.85 -6.16
CA ASP A 39 -18.96 14.01 -7.45
C ASP A 39 -19.71 15.06 -8.31
N PRO A 40 -19.07 16.19 -8.66
CA PRO A 40 -19.70 17.24 -9.46
C PRO A 40 -19.92 16.87 -10.93
N GLU A 41 -19.24 15.85 -11.45
CA GLU A 41 -19.39 15.41 -12.84
C GLU A 41 -20.61 14.50 -13.00
N THR A 42 -20.78 13.56 -12.07
CA THR A 42 -21.88 12.59 -12.09
C THR A 42 -23.11 13.03 -11.27
N ASN A 43 -22.95 14.02 -10.38
CA ASN A 43 -23.93 14.42 -9.36
C ASN A 43 -24.33 13.31 -8.39
N GLU A 44 -23.45 12.33 -8.18
CA GLU A 44 -23.68 11.21 -7.26
C GLU A 44 -22.91 11.39 -5.95
N LYS A 45 -23.46 10.83 -4.87
CA LYS A 45 -22.84 10.81 -3.54
C LYS A 45 -22.49 9.37 -3.17
N TYR A 46 -21.22 9.10 -2.88
CA TYR A 46 -20.74 7.76 -2.58
C TYR A 46 -19.60 7.77 -1.55
N VAL A 47 -19.35 6.62 -0.91
CA VAL A 47 -18.16 6.43 -0.07
C VAL A 47 -17.02 5.98 -0.98
N PRO A 48 -15.90 6.72 -1.06
CA PRO A 48 -14.84 6.41 -2.01
C PRO A 48 -14.13 5.10 -1.66
N TYR A 49 -13.52 4.48 -2.67
CA TYR A 49 -12.73 3.26 -2.47
C TYR A 49 -11.36 3.59 -1.91
N VAL A 50 -10.85 2.69 -1.07
CA VAL A 50 -9.54 2.76 -0.44
C VAL A 50 -8.58 1.85 -1.19
N ILE A 51 -7.58 2.47 -1.80
CA ILE A 51 -6.41 1.77 -2.33
C ILE A 51 -5.29 1.89 -1.30
N GLU A 52 -4.88 0.78 -0.72
CA GLU A 52 -3.86 0.70 0.33
C GLU A 52 -2.53 0.18 -0.25
N PRO A 53 -1.58 1.08 -0.58
CA PRO A 53 -0.19 0.69 -0.73
C PRO A 53 0.47 0.55 0.65
N SER A 54 0.98 -0.65 0.96
CA SER A 54 1.67 -0.93 2.22
C SER A 54 3.09 -1.45 1.98
N LEU A 55 4.08 -0.72 2.50
CA LEU A 55 5.50 -0.96 2.29
C LEU A 55 6.22 -1.10 3.64
N GLY A 56 7.03 -2.14 3.79
CA GLY A 56 7.92 -2.28 4.95
C GLY A 56 9.22 -1.47 4.77
N CYS A 57 9.40 -0.41 5.57
CA CYS A 57 10.61 0.43 5.54
C CYS A 57 11.92 -0.39 5.70
N ASP A 58 11.93 -1.35 6.61
CA ASP A 58 13.09 -2.21 6.86
C ASP A 58 13.40 -3.12 5.68
N ARG A 59 12.36 -3.61 4.99
CA ARG A 59 12.53 -4.48 3.82
C ARG A 59 13.11 -3.74 2.64
N ILE A 60 12.66 -2.50 2.38
CA ILE A 60 13.24 -1.70 1.31
C ILE A 60 14.65 -1.25 1.62
N ALA A 61 14.97 -0.94 2.88
CA ALA A 61 16.33 -0.67 3.30
C ALA A 61 17.24 -1.89 3.04
N LEU A 62 16.81 -3.10 3.42
CA LEU A 62 17.56 -4.32 3.15
C LEU A 62 17.71 -4.60 1.65
N ALA A 63 16.65 -4.45 0.87
CA ALA A 63 16.69 -4.66 -0.58
C ALA A 63 17.72 -3.74 -1.25
N LEU A 64 17.75 -2.46 -0.88
CA LEU A 64 18.74 -1.50 -1.39
C LEU A 64 20.18 -1.87 -1.00
N LEU A 65 20.41 -2.28 0.25
CA LEU A 65 21.74 -2.68 0.72
C LEU A 65 22.25 -3.93 -0.01
N VAL A 66 21.35 -4.90 -0.22
CA VAL A 66 21.64 -6.16 -0.91
C VAL A 66 21.92 -5.93 -2.39
N ASP A 67 21.11 -5.10 -3.06
CA ASP A 67 21.27 -4.79 -4.48
C ASP A 67 22.57 -4.02 -4.77
N ALA A 68 22.98 -3.15 -3.83
CA ALA A 68 24.19 -2.35 -3.95
C ALA A 68 25.46 -3.06 -3.43
N TYR A 69 25.34 -4.24 -2.83
CA TYR A 69 26.49 -4.97 -2.28
C TYR A 69 27.33 -5.58 -3.41
N ASP A 70 28.62 -5.24 -3.42
CA ASP A 70 29.60 -5.80 -4.35
C ASP A 70 30.91 -6.11 -3.60
N GLU A 71 31.55 -7.23 -3.93
CA GLU A 71 32.79 -7.68 -3.29
C GLU A 71 33.99 -7.40 -4.21
N GLU A 72 34.90 -6.54 -3.76
CA GLU A 72 36.14 -6.27 -4.47
C GLU A 72 37.18 -7.38 -4.19
N ASN A 73 37.71 -7.99 -5.25
CA ASN A 73 38.79 -8.97 -5.15
C ASN A 73 40.15 -8.27 -5.29
N ILE A 74 41.03 -8.42 -4.28
CA ILE A 74 42.40 -7.86 -4.25
C ILE A 74 43.40 -8.84 -4.87
#